data_AF-A0A430UF24-F1
#
_entry.id   AF-A0A430UF24-F1
#
_cell.length_a   1.000
_cell.length_b   1.000
_cell.length_c   1.000
_cell.angle_alpha   90.00
_cell.angle_beta   90.00
_cell.angle_gamma   90.00
#
_symmetry.space_group_name_H-M   'P 1'
#
loop_
_entity.id
_entity.type
_entity.pdbx_description
1 polymer ?
#
loop_
_entity_poly.entity_id
_entity_poly.type
_entity_poly.pdbx_seq_one_letter_code
_entity_poly.pdbx_strand_id
1 'polypeptide(L)'
;MEIPPEAVLVDTRPRAAYEAGHLPGARHLDLSVPRLRLREEAELKALEAGLTDLFQELGLRSPVVLYDEGLTSRLCRTAFFLGLGGLEVMLWTEGWEGYATEREEPKPERTETRAQLRRDWLLTADEAARHPLLLDVRTPEEYQGKVHPPCCPKGGRIPGSRNAPLELFLEPQKVLERLRLEPGQEVGVYCHSGARSAVAFFVLRSLGVRARNYLGSMHEWLQEGLPTEP
;
A
#
# COMPACT_ATOMS: atom_id res chain seq x y z
N MET A 1 14.29 -6.27 15.26
CA MET A 1 13.04 -7.01 15.05
C MET A 1 13.33 -8.49 15.21
N GLU A 2 12.50 -9.24 15.94
CA GLU A 2 12.58 -10.70 15.92
C GLU A 2 11.82 -11.21 14.68
N ILE A 3 12.53 -11.87 13.78
CA ILE A 3 11.92 -12.48 12.59
C ILE A 3 11.17 -13.73 13.04
N PRO A 4 9.88 -13.88 12.72
CA PRO A 4 9.16 -15.11 13.06
C PRO A 4 9.84 -16.34 12.43
N PRO A 5 9.79 -17.50 13.11
CA PRO A 5 10.25 -18.74 12.52
C PRO A 5 9.49 -19.01 11.21
N GLU A 6 10.21 -19.46 10.19
CA GLU A 6 9.69 -19.73 8.84
C GLU A 6 9.15 -18.54 8.04
N ALA A 7 9.42 -17.30 8.48
CA ALA A 7 9.00 -16.12 7.73
C ALA A 7 9.58 -16.13 6.31
N VAL A 8 8.72 -15.89 5.32
CA VAL A 8 9.17 -15.64 3.95
C VAL A 8 9.66 -14.19 3.86
N LEU A 9 10.89 -14.01 3.40
CA LEU A 9 11.49 -12.68 3.27
C LEU A 9 11.24 -12.12 1.87
N VAL A 10 10.86 -10.84 1.81
CA VAL A 10 10.65 -10.10 0.57
C VAL A 10 11.44 -8.80 0.60
N ASP A 11 12.36 -8.65 -0.35
CA ASP A 11 13.11 -7.42 -0.59
C ASP A 11 12.33 -6.53 -1.55
N THR A 12 11.98 -5.32 -1.13
CA THR A 12 11.25 -4.36 -1.98
C THR A 12 12.15 -3.30 -2.59
N ARG A 13 13.48 -3.38 -2.41
CA ARG A 13 14.44 -2.44 -2.98
C ARG A 13 14.55 -2.62 -4.51
N PRO A 14 15.09 -1.62 -5.24
CA PRO A 14 15.36 -1.78 -6.66
C PRO A 14 16.24 -3.00 -6.96
N ARG A 15 16.02 -3.64 -8.11
CA ARG A 15 16.74 -4.86 -8.54
C ARG A 15 18.26 -4.76 -8.40
N ALA A 16 18.86 -3.62 -8.77
CA ALA A 16 20.31 -3.43 -8.62
C ALA A 16 20.80 -3.51 -7.15
N ALA A 17 20.00 -3.06 -6.18
CA ALA A 17 20.34 -3.16 -4.76
C ALA A 17 20.15 -4.58 -4.23
N TYR A 18 19.12 -5.28 -4.71
CA TYR A 18 18.90 -6.70 -4.42
C TYR A 18 20.06 -7.57 -4.94
N GLU A 19 20.47 -7.39 -6.19
CA GLU A 19 21.56 -8.15 -6.82
C GLU A 19 22.94 -7.85 -6.19
N ALA A 20 23.12 -6.67 -5.60
CA ALA A 20 24.34 -6.32 -4.87
C ALA A 20 24.49 -7.10 -3.55
N GLY A 21 23.37 -7.49 -2.94
CA GLY A 21 23.30 -8.24 -1.67
C GLY A 21 21.91 -8.15 -1.04
N HIS A 22 21.32 -9.28 -0.71
CA HIS A 22 20.02 -9.42 -0.05
C HIS A 22 20.07 -10.45 1.09
N LEU A 23 19.01 -10.50 1.91
CA LEU A 23 18.93 -11.48 2.99
C LEU A 23 18.82 -12.90 2.40
N PRO A 24 19.48 -13.91 3.01
CA PRO A 24 19.40 -15.29 2.53
C PRO A 24 17.95 -15.78 2.35
N GLY A 25 17.64 -16.26 1.15
CA GLY A 25 16.32 -16.75 0.75
C GLY A 25 15.28 -15.68 0.45
N ALA A 26 15.63 -14.38 0.46
CA ALA A 26 14.68 -13.30 0.17
C ALA A 26 14.28 -13.27 -1.31
N ARG A 27 12.99 -13.09 -1.58
CA ARG A 27 12.48 -12.86 -2.95
C ARG A 27 12.53 -11.37 -3.26
N HIS A 28 12.88 -11.00 -4.48
CA HIS A 28 12.77 -9.62 -4.94
C HIS A 28 11.35 -9.31 -5.44
N LEU A 29 10.70 -8.29 -4.86
CA LEU A 29 9.39 -7.83 -5.29
C LEU A 29 9.19 -6.33 -5.03
N ASP A 30 9.41 -5.52 -6.07
CA ASP A 30 8.94 -4.13 -6.12
C ASP A 30 7.71 -4.07 -7.01
N LEU A 31 6.51 -4.21 -6.42
CA LEU A 31 5.28 -4.03 -7.17
C LEU A 31 5.21 -2.59 -7.65
N SER A 32 5.15 -2.39 -8.96
CA SER A 32 4.81 -1.09 -9.54
C SER A 32 3.41 -0.64 -9.08
N VAL A 33 3.01 0.58 -9.44
CA VAL A 33 1.69 1.10 -9.07
C VAL A 33 0.67 0.68 -10.14
N PRO A 34 -0.13 -0.38 -9.94
CA PRO A 34 -1.17 -0.70 -10.91
C PRO A 34 -2.26 0.37 -10.84
N ARG A 35 -2.66 0.90 -11.99
CA ARG A 35 -3.84 1.77 -12.09
C ARG A 35 -5.06 0.88 -12.20
N LEU A 36 -5.60 0.51 -11.04
CA LEU A 36 -6.73 -0.41 -10.93
C LEU A 36 -8.04 0.35 -11.03
N ARG A 37 -9.00 -0.27 -11.72
CA ARG A 37 -10.43 0.02 -11.61
C ARG A 37 -11.06 -1.13 -10.83
N LEU A 38 -11.70 -0.84 -9.70
CA LEU A 38 -12.22 -1.84 -8.76
C LEU A 38 -13.67 -1.53 -8.40
N ARG A 39 -14.53 -1.45 -9.41
CA ARG A 39 -15.95 -1.13 -9.27
C ARG A 39 -16.83 -2.36 -9.33
N GLU A 40 -16.49 -3.30 -10.20
CA GLU A 40 -17.28 -4.51 -10.45
C GLU A 40 -16.69 -5.72 -9.72
N GLU A 41 -17.56 -6.67 -9.34
CA GLU A 41 -17.14 -7.90 -8.68
C GLU A 41 -16.13 -8.70 -9.53
N ALA A 42 -16.28 -8.67 -10.87
CA ALA A 42 -15.34 -9.31 -11.78
C ALA A 42 -13.92 -8.71 -11.68
N GLU A 43 -13.79 -7.40 -11.47
CA GLU A 43 -12.50 -6.72 -11.33
C GLU A 43 -11.83 -7.07 -9.99
N LEU A 44 -12.64 -7.18 -8.93
CA LEU A 44 -12.18 -7.65 -7.62
C LEU A 44 -11.70 -9.11 -7.70
N LYS A 45 -12.46 -9.97 -8.38
CA LYS A 45 -12.08 -11.38 -8.60
C LYS A 45 -10.82 -11.51 -9.47
N ALA A 46 -10.64 -10.64 -10.46
CA ALA A 46 -9.42 -10.61 -11.27
C ALA A 46 -8.20 -10.20 -10.42
N LEU A 47 -8.34 -9.21 -9.53
CA LEU A 47 -7.29 -8.85 -8.58
C LEU A 47 -6.97 -10.01 -7.62
N GLU A 48 -7.98 -10.67 -7.07
CA GLU A 48 -7.82 -11.83 -6.18
C GLU A 48 -7.10 -12.99 -6.88
N ALA A 49 -7.44 -13.27 -8.14
CA ALA A 49 -6.76 -14.27 -8.96
C ALA A 49 -5.29 -13.89 -9.23
N GLY A 50 -5.02 -12.65 -9.62
CA GLY A 50 -3.65 -12.18 -9.87
C GLY A 50 -2.77 -12.21 -8.62
N LEU A 51 -3.33 -11.90 -7.44
CA LEU A 51 -2.62 -12.05 -6.16
C LEU A 51 -2.37 -13.53 -5.82
N THR A 52 -3.31 -14.42 -6.14
CA THR A 52 -3.10 -15.86 -5.99
C THR A 52 -1.93 -16.33 -6.84
N ASP A 53 -1.90 -15.97 -8.13
CA ASP A 53 -0.82 -16.36 -9.03
C ASP A 53 0.54 -15.85 -8.53
N LEU A 54 0.60 -14.59 -8.10
CA LEU A 54 1.80 -13.98 -7.51
C LEU A 54 2.27 -14.73 -6.26
N PHE A 55 1.36 -15.07 -5.35
CA PHE A 55 1.71 -15.77 -4.10
C PHE A 55 2.26 -17.16 -4.40
N GLN A 56 1.65 -17.87 -5.35
CA GLN A 56 2.11 -19.20 -5.73
C GLN A 56 3.45 -19.14 -6.45
N GLU A 57 3.64 -18.24 -7.41
CA GLU A 57 4.87 -18.12 -8.20
C GLU A 57 6.09 -17.78 -7.34
N LEU A 58 5.93 -16.87 -6.37
CA LEU A 58 7.01 -16.48 -5.46
C LEU A 58 7.16 -17.39 -4.24
N GLY A 59 6.33 -18.43 -4.15
CA GLY A 59 6.29 -19.37 -3.03
C GLY A 59 6.00 -18.68 -1.69
N LEU A 60 5.10 -17.70 -1.69
CA LEU A 60 4.71 -16.94 -0.50
C LEU A 60 3.71 -17.71 0.36
N ARG A 61 3.89 -17.59 1.67
CA ARG A 61 2.99 -18.09 2.72
C ARG A 61 3.18 -17.22 3.97
N SER A 62 2.14 -17.12 4.79
CA SER A 62 2.23 -16.41 6.07
C SER A 62 3.16 -17.13 7.05
N PRO A 63 3.93 -16.39 7.87
CA PRO A 63 4.10 -14.94 7.86
C PRO A 63 5.11 -14.47 6.78
N VAL A 64 4.90 -13.27 6.25
CA VAL A 64 5.83 -12.59 5.33
C VAL A 64 6.44 -11.37 6.00
N VAL A 65 7.77 -11.24 5.93
CA VAL A 65 8.48 -10.03 6.36
C VAL A 65 9.01 -9.32 5.12
N LEU A 66 8.53 -8.11 4.89
CA LEU A 66 9.00 -7.26 3.81
C LEU A 66 9.99 -6.25 4.38
N TYR A 67 11.11 -6.03 3.68
CA TYR A 67 12.13 -5.10 4.13
C TYR A 67 12.58 -4.12 3.04
N ASP A 68 13.01 -2.95 3.48
CA ASP A 68 13.56 -1.87 2.66
C ASP A 68 14.35 -0.91 3.55
N GLU A 69 15.08 0.01 2.95
CA GLU A 69 15.79 1.08 3.63
C GLU A 69 14.81 2.21 3.98
N GLY A 70 14.27 2.16 5.20
CA GLY A 70 13.23 3.07 5.70
C GLY A 70 11.80 2.68 5.30
N LEU A 71 10.83 3.50 5.72
CA LEU A 71 9.41 3.30 5.42
C LEU A 71 9.06 3.83 4.03
N THR A 72 9.47 3.11 2.99
CA THR A 72 9.33 3.57 1.61
C THR A 72 7.91 3.35 1.05
N SER A 73 7.53 4.12 0.01
CA SER A 73 6.25 3.91 -0.69
C SER A 73 6.18 2.56 -1.40
N ARG A 74 7.31 2.01 -1.87
CA ARG A 74 7.37 0.68 -2.51
C ARG A 74 7.21 -0.44 -1.48
N LEU A 75 7.88 -0.36 -0.33
CA LEU A 75 7.70 -1.28 0.79
C LEU A 75 6.22 -1.36 1.20
N CYS A 76 5.63 -0.21 1.50
CA CYS A 76 4.24 -0.16 1.95
C CYS A 76 3.27 -0.61 0.85
N ARG A 77 3.50 -0.25 -0.42
CA ARG A 77 2.62 -0.69 -1.50
C ARG A 77 2.68 -2.20 -1.72
N THR A 78 3.89 -2.78 -1.77
CA THR A 78 4.06 -4.23 -1.92
C THR A 78 3.43 -4.96 -0.74
N ALA A 79 3.71 -4.52 0.49
CA ALA A 79 3.13 -5.09 1.70
C ALA A 79 1.60 -4.96 1.72
N PHE A 80 1.06 -3.84 1.24
CA PHE A 80 -0.38 -3.63 1.15
C PHE A 80 -1.04 -4.66 0.25
N PHE A 81 -0.47 -4.98 -0.93
CA PHE A 81 -1.04 -5.99 -1.82
C PHE A 81 -0.94 -7.41 -1.25
N LEU A 82 0.19 -7.76 -0.62
CA LEU A 82 0.34 -9.07 0.04
C LEU A 82 -0.67 -9.22 1.19
N GLY A 83 -0.77 -8.19 2.05
CA GLY A 83 -1.73 -8.16 3.15
C GLY A 83 -3.18 -8.12 2.68
N LEU A 84 -3.48 -7.35 1.63
CA LEU A 84 -4.80 -7.29 1.01
C LEU A 84 -5.22 -8.67 0.50
N GLY A 85 -4.30 -9.45 -0.07
CA GLY A 85 -4.56 -10.83 -0.50
C GLY A 85 -4.66 -11.85 0.64
N GLY A 86 -4.55 -11.43 1.90
CA GLY A 86 -4.79 -12.31 3.05
C GLY A 86 -3.54 -12.79 3.78
N LEU A 87 -2.33 -12.43 3.33
CA LEU A 87 -1.10 -12.80 4.04
C LEU A 87 -0.90 -11.99 5.31
N GLU A 88 -0.30 -12.60 6.32
CA GLU A 88 0.20 -11.89 7.49
C GLU A 88 1.53 -11.22 7.14
N VAL A 89 1.55 -9.89 7.15
CA VAL A 89 2.70 -9.09 6.70
C VAL A 89 3.29 -8.24 7.82
N MET A 90 4.62 -8.17 7.86
CA MET A 90 5.39 -7.28 8.75
C MET A 90 6.36 -6.44 7.93
N LEU A 91 6.59 -5.20 8.37
CA LEU A 91 7.52 -4.26 7.74
C LEU A 91 8.79 -4.17 8.56
N TRP A 92 9.94 -4.40 7.94
CA TRP A 92 11.26 -4.26 8.55
C TRP A 92 12.06 -3.15 7.86
N THR A 93 12.12 -1.99 8.48
CA THR A 93 12.62 -0.74 7.84
C THR A 93 14.09 -0.44 8.12
N GLU A 94 14.71 -1.10 9.08
CA GLU A 94 16.11 -0.87 9.50
C GLU A 94 16.64 -2.05 10.33
N GLY A 95 17.96 -2.26 10.35
CA GLY A 95 18.63 -3.30 11.14
C GLY A 95 18.75 -4.66 10.44
N TRP A 96 18.32 -4.76 9.17
CA TRP A 96 18.49 -5.93 8.31
C TRP A 96 19.79 -5.88 7.49
N GLU A 97 20.43 -4.72 7.38
CA GLU A 97 21.49 -4.40 6.43
C GLU A 97 22.72 -5.29 6.62
N GLY A 98 23.07 -5.61 7.89
CA GLY A 98 24.19 -6.49 8.22
C GLY A 98 24.01 -7.95 7.77
N TYR A 99 22.78 -8.35 7.41
CA TYR A 99 22.45 -9.70 6.96
C TYR A 99 22.28 -9.80 5.44
N ALA A 100 22.34 -8.68 4.71
CA ALA A 100 22.12 -8.61 3.27
C ALA A 100 23.35 -9.04 2.45
N THR A 101 23.71 -10.32 2.53
CA THR A 101 24.97 -10.87 2.01
C THR A 101 24.80 -11.85 0.85
N GLU A 102 23.61 -12.40 0.62
CA GLU A 102 23.33 -13.33 -0.46
C GLU A 102 23.20 -12.59 -1.80
N ARG A 103 23.69 -13.19 -2.89
CA ARG A 103 23.62 -12.62 -4.25
C ARG A 103 22.95 -13.54 -5.25
N GLU A 104 22.70 -14.80 -4.87
CA GLU A 104 22.01 -15.77 -5.72
C GLU A 104 20.51 -15.63 -5.49
N GLU A 105 19.77 -15.28 -6.54
CA GLU A 105 18.31 -15.15 -6.47
C GLU A 105 17.69 -16.56 -6.27
N PRO A 106 16.91 -16.78 -5.18
CA PRO A 106 16.32 -18.07 -4.90
C PRO A 106 15.29 -18.42 -5.97
N LYS A 107 15.17 -19.71 -6.26
CA LYS A 107 14.13 -20.28 -7.13
C LYS A 107 13.11 -21.00 -6.25
N PRO A 108 12.12 -20.29 -5.70
CA PRO A 108 11.17 -20.90 -4.79
C PRO A 108 10.31 -21.94 -5.52
N GLU A 109 9.98 -23.02 -4.83
CA GLU A 109 8.91 -23.90 -5.30
C GLU A 109 7.57 -23.18 -5.20
N ARG A 110 6.67 -23.49 -6.14
CA ARG A 110 5.34 -22.92 -6.13
C ARG A 110 4.58 -23.40 -4.90
N THR A 111 3.91 -22.48 -4.21
CA THR A 111 2.97 -22.84 -3.14
C THR A 111 1.56 -23.07 -3.69
N GLU A 112 0.66 -23.60 -2.85
CA GLU A 112 -0.78 -23.68 -3.14
C GLU A 112 -1.57 -22.53 -2.48
N THR A 113 -0.88 -21.52 -1.94
CA THR A 113 -1.49 -20.38 -1.24
C THR A 113 -2.48 -19.68 -2.15
N ARG A 114 -3.72 -19.49 -1.68
CA ARG A 114 -4.76 -18.73 -2.39
C ARG A 114 -5.00 -17.40 -1.71
N ALA A 115 -5.08 -16.34 -2.51
CA ALA A 115 -5.42 -15.04 -1.99
C ALA A 115 -6.92 -14.98 -1.63
N GLN A 116 -7.23 -14.25 -0.56
CA GLN A 116 -8.57 -13.86 -0.19
C GLN A 116 -8.55 -12.37 0.14
N LEU A 117 -9.32 -11.57 -0.60
CA LEU A 117 -9.30 -10.13 -0.42
C LEU A 117 -9.82 -9.70 0.96
N ARG A 118 -8.97 -9.05 1.75
CA ARG A 118 -9.33 -8.36 2.99
C ARG A 118 -10.08 -7.06 2.66
N ARG A 119 -11.39 -7.17 2.48
CA ARG A 119 -12.27 -6.03 2.14
C ARG A 119 -12.23 -4.89 3.16
N ASP A 120 -11.89 -5.19 4.42
CA ASP A 120 -11.66 -4.22 5.48
C ASP A 120 -10.36 -3.41 5.33
N TRP A 121 -9.48 -3.76 4.38
CA TRP A 121 -8.28 -2.97 4.05
C TRP A 121 -8.51 -2.00 2.88
N LEU A 122 -9.54 -2.24 2.08
CA LEU A 122 -9.76 -1.60 0.79
C LEU A 122 -11.00 -0.70 0.82
N LEU A 123 -10.95 0.41 0.09
CA LEU A 123 -12.12 1.16 -0.37
C LEU A 123 -12.18 1.08 -1.89
N THR A 124 -13.38 0.85 -2.42
CA THR A 124 -13.74 1.11 -3.82
C THR A 124 -14.15 2.58 -3.98
N ALA A 125 -14.29 3.06 -5.22
CA ALA A 125 -14.78 4.41 -5.48
C ALA A 125 -16.16 4.66 -4.82
N ASP A 126 -17.03 3.65 -4.86
CA ASP A 126 -18.35 3.67 -4.24
C ASP A 126 -18.27 3.80 -2.71
N GLU A 127 -17.42 3.00 -2.06
CA GLU A 127 -17.25 3.08 -0.60
C GLU A 127 -16.56 4.39 -0.19
N ALA A 128 -15.58 4.86 -0.97
CA ALA A 128 -14.89 6.12 -0.75
C ALA A 128 -15.88 7.30 -0.82
N ALA A 129 -16.77 7.32 -1.82
CA ALA A 129 -17.78 8.37 -1.98
C ALA A 129 -18.74 8.51 -0.79
N ARG A 130 -18.91 7.45 0.01
CA ARG A 130 -19.78 7.40 1.19
C ARG A 130 -19.00 7.46 2.50
N HIS A 131 -17.68 7.51 2.44
CA HIS A 131 -16.83 7.42 3.63
C HIS A 131 -16.90 8.72 4.45
N PRO A 132 -17.11 8.66 5.78
CA PRO A 132 -17.31 9.86 6.60
C PRO A 132 -16.05 10.72 6.74
N LEU A 133 -14.88 10.13 6.57
CA LEU A 133 -13.59 10.82 6.69
C LEU A 133 -12.58 10.27 5.70
N LEU A 134 -12.32 11.01 4.62
CA LEU A 134 -11.24 10.71 3.67
C LEU A 134 -10.07 11.67 3.88
N LEU A 135 -8.87 11.11 3.95
CA LEU A 135 -7.61 11.85 3.94
C LEU A 135 -6.96 11.78 2.57
N ASP A 136 -6.78 12.95 1.96
CA ASP A 136 -5.98 13.11 0.76
C ASP A 136 -4.51 13.32 1.15
N VAL A 137 -3.66 12.33 0.86
CA VAL A 137 -2.24 12.37 1.23
C VAL A 137 -1.32 13.00 0.18
N ARG A 138 -1.91 13.64 -0.84
CA ARG A 138 -1.18 14.42 -1.84
C ARG A 138 -0.71 15.76 -1.27
N THR A 139 0.09 16.49 -2.04
CA THR A 139 0.55 17.82 -1.64
C THR A 139 -0.63 18.81 -1.56
N PRO A 140 -0.49 19.92 -0.82
CA PRO A 140 -1.51 20.96 -0.78
C PRO A 140 -1.89 21.51 -2.17
N GLU A 141 -0.95 21.60 -3.10
CA GLU A 141 -1.20 22.07 -4.48
C GLU A 141 -2.05 21.08 -5.28
N GLU A 142 -1.79 19.78 -5.14
CA GLU A 142 -2.60 18.71 -5.75
C GLU A 142 -4.02 18.70 -5.15
N TYR A 143 -4.14 18.86 -3.83
CA TYR A 143 -5.41 18.88 -3.09
C TYR A 143 -6.27 20.11 -3.42
N GLN A 144 -5.64 21.27 -3.63
CA GLN A 144 -6.29 22.53 -4.06
C GLN A 144 -6.50 22.59 -5.58
N GLY A 145 -6.25 21.48 -6.29
CA GLY A 145 -6.47 21.38 -7.73
C GLY A 145 -5.63 22.33 -8.58
N LYS A 146 -4.57 22.92 -8.01
CA LYS A 146 -3.67 23.86 -8.70
C LYS A 146 -2.79 23.15 -9.73
N VAL A 147 -2.49 21.89 -9.48
CA VAL A 147 -1.69 21.02 -10.35
C VAL A 147 -2.37 19.66 -10.52
N HIS A 148 -2.09 18.99 -11.62
CA HIS A 148 -2.51 17.61 -11.84
C HIS A 148 -1.52 16.88 -12.75
N PRO A 149 -1.39 15.55 -12.61
CA PRO A 149 -0.57 14.75 -13.51
C PRO A 149 -1.14 14.74 -14.94
N PRO A 150 -0.31 14.64 -15.99
CA PRO A 150 -0.77 14.65 -17.40
C PRO A 150 -1.77 13.55 -17.77
N CYS A 151 -1.84 12.47 -16.99
CA CYS A 151 -2.80 11.39 -17.21
C CYS A 151 -4.19 11.62 -16.60
N CYS A 152 -4.42 12.78 -15.98
CA CYS A 152 -5.69 13.17 -15.38
C CYS A 152 -6.23 14.41 -16.13
N PRO A 153 -7.56 14.51 -16.34
CA PRO A 153 -8.13 15.57 -17.15
C PRO A 153 -8.07 16.96 -16.50
N LYS A 154 -7.95 17.02 -15.17
CA LYS A 154 -7.95 18.27 -14.39
C LYS A 154 -7.40 18.05 -12.98
N GLY A 155 -7.10 19.15 -12.30
CA GLY A 155 -6.85 19.17 -10.86
C GLY A 155 -8.15 19.16 -10.05
N GLY A 156 -8.03 18.70 -8.81
CA GLY A 156 -9.10 18.72 -7.82
C GLY A 156 -8.92 17.61 -6.79
N ARG A 157 -9.91 17.47 -5.91
CA ARG A 157 -9.98 16.46 -4.84
C ARG A 157 -11.36 15.83 -4.75
N ILE A 158 -11.48 14.76 -3.96
CA ILE A 158 -12.77 14.19 -3.56
C ILE A 158 -13.49 15.20 -2.63
N PRO A 159 -14.75 15.59 -2.91
CA PRO A 159 -15.50 16.52 -2.07
C PRO A 159 -15.57 16.06 -0.62
N GLY A 160 -15.39 16.98 0.33
CA GLY A 160 -15.42 16.70 1.77
C GLY A 160 -14.17 16.00 2.33
N SER A 161 -13.21 15.60 1.51
CA SER A 161 -11.93 15.09 2.01
C SER A 161 -11.12 16.16 2.75
N ARG A 162 -10.22 15.72 3.64
CA ARG A 162 -9.25 16.58 4.35
C ARG A 162 -7.85 16.31 3.82
N ASN A 163 -7.05 17.36 3.59
CA ASN A 163 -5.66 17.18 3.21
C ASN A 163 -4.80 16.78 4.42
N ALA A 164 -4.02 15.73 4.26
CA ALA A 164 -3.01 15.28 5.21
C ALA A 164 -1.77 14.84 4.42
N PRO A 165 -0.89 15.78 3.98
CA PRO A 165 0.26 15.45 3.16
C PRO A 165 1.09 14.31 3.74
N LEU A 166 1.61 13.44 2.86
CA LEU A 166 2.25 12.18 3.25
C LEU A 166 3.37 12.37 4.27
N GLU A 167 4.07 13.50 4.20
CA GLU A 167 5.19 13.87 5.07
C GLU A 167 4.78 13.87 6.56
N LEU A 168 3.51 14.14 6.87
CA LEU A 168 2.98 14.07 8.24
C LEU A 168 3.07 12.67 8.85
N PHE A 169 3.00 11.63 8.02
CA PHE A 169 3.03 10.23 8.46
C PHE A 169 4.45 9.72 8.72
N LEU A 170 5.48 10.49 8.35
CA LEU A 170 6.88 10.18 8.67
C LEU A 170 7.24 10.49 10.13
N GLU A 171 6.36 11.19 10.87
CA GLU A 171 6.44 11.37 12.33
C GLU A 171 5.25 10.67 13.04
N PRO A 172 5.18 9.32 13.07
CA PRO A 172 4.01 8.57 13.56
C PRO A 172 3.47 9.04 14.92
N GLN A 173 4.37 9.39 15.84
CA GLN A 173 4.05 9.83 17.21
C GLN A 173 3.12 11.05 17.26
N LYS A 174 3.10 11.88 16.21
CA LYS A 174 2.34 13.13 16.17
C LYS A 174 1.10 13.04 15.27
N VAL A 175 0.89 11.92 14.58
CA VAL A 175 -0.16 11.78 13.55
C VAL A 175 -1.57 11.91 14.16
N LEU A 176 -1.86 11.19 15.24
CA LEU A 176 -3.19 11.22 15.88
C LEU A 176 -3.55 12.63 16.36
N GLU A 177 -2.62 13.28 17.07
CA GLU A 177 -2.84 14.64 17.58
C GLU A 177 -3.02 15.65 16.44
N ARG A 178 -2.10 15.68 15.45
CA ARG A 178 -2.15 16.65 14.35
C ARG A 178 -3.39 16.48 13.48
N LEU A 179 -3.84 15.24 13.26
CA LEU A 179 -5.02 14.95 12.44
C LEU A 179 -6.34 14.94 13.24
N ARG A 180 -6.25 15.02 14.58
CA ARG A 180 -7.38 14.88 15.51
C ARG A 180 -8.11 13.56 15.31
N LEU A 181 -7.34 12.48 15.37
CA LEU A 181 -7.82 11.10 15.24
C LEU A 181 -7.65 10.35 16.55
N GLU A 182 -8.47 9.32 16.73
CA GLU A 182 -8.42 8.43 17.90
C GLU A 182 -8.30 6.96 17.46
N PRO A 183 -7.66 6.09 18.27
CA PRO A 183 -7.67 4.66 18.03
C PRO A 183 -9.10 4.11 17.88
N GLY A 184 -9.31 3.22 16.92
CA GLY A 184 -10.62 2.65 16.59
C GLY A 184 -11.44 3.48 15.59
N GLN A 185 -11.04 4.71 15.28
CA GLN A 185 -11.74 5.55 14.30
C GLN A 185 -11.59 5.02 12.87
N GLU A 186 -12.67 5.05 12.08
CA GLU A 186 -12.67 4.69 10.66
C GLU A 186 -12.11 5.84 9.81
N VAL A 187 -11.06 5.58 9.02
CA VAL A 187 -10.38 6.58 8.18
C VAL A 187 -10.07 6.00 6.81
N GLY A 188 -10.50 6.68 5.75
CA GLY A 188 -10.09 6.34 4.39
C GLY A 188 -8.90 7.17 3.96
N VAL A 189 -7.93 6.57 3.27
CA VAL A 189 -6.77 7.28 2.69
C VAL A 189 -6.73 7.12 1.19
N TYR A 190 -6.34 8.18 0.47
CA TYR A 190 -6.19 8.15 -0.98
C TYR A 190 -5.10 9.12 -1.45
N CYS A 191 -4.62 8.95 -2.68
CA CYS A 191 -3.72 9.91 -3.31
C CYS A 191 -4.03 10.07 -4.81
N HIS A 192 -3.05 9.92 -5.69
CA HIS A 192 -3.27 9.90 -7.14
C HIS A 192 -3.71 8.52 -7.64
N SER A 193 -2.99 7.46 -7.28
CA SER A 193 -3.19 6.11 -7.82
C SER A 193 -2.81 5.01 -6.82
N GLY A 194 -3.04 5.23 -5.52
CA GLY A 194 -2.71 4.25 -4.47
C GLY A 194 -1.21 4.09 -4.13
N ALA A 195 -0.31 4.78 -4.85
CA ALA A 195 1.14 4.63 -4.70
C ALA A 195 1.66 4.99 -3.30
N ARG A 196 1.16 6.11 -2.78
CA ARG A 196 1.60 6.76 -1.53
C ARG A 196 0.67 6.45 -0.35
N SER A 197 -0.61 6.18 -0.61
CA SER A 197 -1.62 6.01 0.44
C SER A 197 -1.39 4.76 1.29
N ALA A 198 -0.68 3.76 0.77
CA ALA A 198 -0.28 2.58 1.54
C ALA A 198 0.60 2.92 2.76
N VAL A 199 1.46 3.94 2.66
CA VAL A 199 2.27 4.40 3.80
C VAL A 199 1.36 4.93 4.91
N ALA A 200 0.46 5.86 4.57
CA ALA A 200 -0.50 6.40 5.54
C ALA A 200 -1.38 5.30 6.15
N PHE A 201 -1.79 4.31 5.35
CA PHE A 201 -2.53 3.14 5.83
C PHE A 201 -1.77 2.37 6.93
N PHE A 202 -0.51 2.00 6.70
CA PHE A 202 0.27 1.25 7.69
C PHE A 202 0.57 2.08 8.95
N VAL A 203 0.90 3.37 8.78
CA VAL A 203 1.13 4.26 9.93
C VAL A 203 -0.14 4.38 10.78
N LEU A 204 -1.30 4.66 10.17
CA LEU A 204 -2.57 4.75 10.89
C LEU A 204 -2.95 3.45 11.61
N ARG A 205 -2.80 2.29 10.96
CA ARG A 205 -3.11 0.99 11.60
C ARG A 205 -2.17 0.69 12.76
N SER A 206 -0.89 1.06 12.67
CA SER A 206 0.06 0.92 13.79
C SER A 206 -0.32 1.75 15.01
N LEU A 207 -1.07 2.84 14.80
CA LEU A 207 -1.61 3.73 15.83
C LEU A 207 -3.03 3.33 16.29
N GLY A 208 -3.53 2.17 15.85
CA GLY A 208 -4.84 1.65 16.23
C GLY A 208 -6.02 2.22 15.45
N VAL A 209 -5.80 3.06 14.43
CA VAL A 209 -6.87 3.59 13.55
C VAL A 209 -7.33 2.51 12.58
N ARG A 210 -8.63 2.44 12.33
CA ARG A 210 -9.23 1.53 11.33
C ARG A 210 -9.11 2.16 9.95
N ALA A 211 -7.88 2.16 9.43
CA ALA A 211 -7.59 2.73 8.14
C ALA A 211 -8.00 1.78 7.00
N ARG A 212 -8.63 2.33 5.97
CA ARG A 212 -8.94 1.67 4.70
C ARG A 212 -8.32 2.46 3.54
N ASN A 213 -7.75 1.77 2.56
CA ASN A 213 -7.02 2.40 1.46
C ASN A 213 -7.86 2.41 0.18
N TYR A 214 -8.10 3.59 -0.40
CA TYR A 214 -8.74 3.74 -1.69
C TYR A 214 -7.70 3.65 -2.81
N LEU A 215 -7.50 2.45 -3.35
CA LEU A 215 -6.45 2.15 -4.34
C LEU A 215 -6.62 2.93 -5.64
N GLY A 216 -7.83 2.98 -6.19
CA GLY A 216 -8.10 3.69 -7.45
C GLY A 216 -7.84 5.19 -7.35
N SER A 217 -8.04 5.77 -6.16
CA SER A 217 -7.63 7.13 -5.82
C SER A 217 -8.17 8.19 -6.81
N MET A 218 -7.54 9.36 -6.92
CA MET A 218 -7.99 10.41 -7.84
C MET A 218 -7.97 10.00 -9.31
N HIS A 219 -7.09 9.10 -9.72
CA HIS A 219 -7.03 8.64 -11.10
C HIS A 219 -8.33 7.91 -11.47
N GLU A 220 -8.73 6.88 -10.73
CA GLU A 220 -10.01 6.19 -10.96
C GLU A 220 -11.19 7.16 -10.81
N TRP A 221 -11.18 7.99 -9.75
CA TRP A 221 -12.26 8.95 -9.49
C TRP A 221 -12.55 9.88 -10.67
N LEU A 222 -11.48 10.41 -11.29
CA LEU A 222 -11.59 11.29 -12.46
C LEU A 222 -11.97 10.52 -13.73
N GLN A 223 -11.47 9.29 -13.92
CA GLN A 223 -11.86 8.46 -15.07
C GLN A 223 -13.35 8.07 -15.01
N GLU A 224 -13.89 7.85 -13.81
CA GLU A 224 -15.32 7.56 -13.59
C GLU A 224 -16.21 8.82 -13.66
N GLY A 225 -15.63 10.01 -13.85
CA GLY A 225 -16.38 11.26 -13.94
C GLY A 225 -17.11 11.65 -12.65
N LEU A 226 -16.62 11.19 -11.50
CA LEU A 226 -17.23 11.49 -10.21
C LEU A 226 -17.00 12.96 -9.80
N PRO A 227 -17.88 13.55 -8.96
CA PRO A 227 -17.78 14.96 -8.57
C PRO A 227 -16.45 15.29 -7.89
N THR A 228 -15.88 16.46 -8.20
CA THR A 228 -14.61 16.93 -7.63
C THR A 228 -14.71 18.38 -7.20
N GLU A 229 -13.99 18.76 -6.15
CA GLU A 229 -13.81 20.16 -5.74
C GLU A 229 -12.45 20.71 -6.21
N PRO A 230 -12.35 22.04 -6.44
CA PRO A 230 -11.07 22.72 -6.62
C PRO A 230 -10.30 22.69 -5.30
#